data_AF-K1U0F1-F1
#
_entry.id   AF-K1U0F1-F1
#
_cell.length_a   1.000
_cell.length_b   1.000
_cell.length_c   1.000
_cell.angle_alpha   90.00
_cell.angle_beta   90.00
_cell.angle_gamma   90.00
#
_symmetry.space_group_name_H-M   'P 1'
#
loop_
_entity.id
_entity.type
_entity.pdbx_description
1 polymer ?
#
loop_
_entity_poly.entity_id
_entity_poly.type
_entity_poly.pdbx_seq_one_letter_code
_entity_poly.pdbx_strand_id
1 'polypeptide(L)'
;MDMICIRTQFLKCLLQKKWKLLKKKKTILKIEELPEIYIKAVISVEDHRFYKHHGIDIIAIGRATINDIKAMSFVEGGSTITQQLSKNIYFTQEKKIT
;
A
#
# COMPACT_ATOMS: atom_id res chain seq x y z
N MET A 1 21.26 -1.16 -26.10
CA MET A 1 20.18 -0.26 -25.64
C MET A 1 19.09 -1.16 -25.11
N ASP A 2 19.18 -1.51 -23.83
CA ASP A 2 18.62 -2.78 -23.38
C ASP A 2 17.16 -2.63 -22.96
N MET A 3 16.35 -3.65 -23.27
CA MET A 3 14.91 -3.69 -23.00
C MET A 3 14.57 -3.45 -21.51
N ILE A 4 15.50 -3.77 -20.61
CA ILE A 4 15.43 -3.52 -19.16
C ILE A 4 15.52 -2.02 -18.82
N CYS A 5 16.34 -1.26 -19.56
CA CYS A 5 16.52 0.19 -19.39
C CYS A 5 15.27 0.96 -19.83
N ILE A 6 14.64 0.55 -20.94
CA ILE A 6 13.41 1.19 -21.45
C ILE A 6 12.25 1.00 -20.45
N ARG A 7 12.12 -0.20 -19.87
CA ARG A 7 11.02 -0.55 -18.95
C ARG A 7 11.14 0.15 -17.60
N THR A 8 12.36 0.34 -17.09
CA THR A 8 12.61 1.12 -15.87
C THR A 8 12.40 2.63 -16.08
N GLN A 9 12.81 3.16 -17.24
CA GLN A 9 12.57 4.56 -17.61
C GLN A 9 11.07 4.88 -17.75
N PHE A 10 10.30 3.94 -18.31
CA PHE A 10 8.85 4.06 -18.45
C PHE A 10 8.13 4.11 -17.10
N LEU A 11 8.51 3.25 -16.15
CA LEU A 11 7.92 3.23 -14.81
C LEU A 11 8.22 4.52 -14.04
N LYS A 12 9.44 5.07 -14.16
CA LYS A 12 9.79 6.40 -13.61
C LYS A 12 8.88 7.50 -14.17
N CYS A 13 8.67 7.52 -15.49
CA CYS A 13 7.80 8.49 -16.13
C CYS A 13 6.33 8.36 -15.67
N LEU A 14 5.83 7.13 -15.51
CA LEU A 14 4.49 6.85 -14.99
C LEU A 14 4.33 7.34 -13.55
N LEU A 15 5.28 7.03 -12.68
CA LEU A 15 5.30 7.52 -11.29
C LEU A 15 5.30 9.05 -11.24
N GLN A 16 6.13 9.70 -12.06
CA GLN A 16 6.17 11.16 -12.15
C GLN A 16 4.84 11.76 -12.63
N LYS A 17 4.20 11.15 -13.65
CA LYS A 17 2.87 11.57 -14.12
C LYS A 17 1.82 11.42 -13.02
N LYS A 18 1.81 10.27 -12.33
CA LYS A 18 0.87 9.99 -11.24
C LYS A 18 1.07 10.93 -10.05
N TRP A 19 2.32 11.24 -9.71
CA TRP A 19 2.66 12.22 -8.68
C TRP A 19 2.17 13.63 -9.02
N LYS A 20 2.37 14.08 -10.27
CA LYS A 20 1.82 15.37 -10.75
C LYS A 20 0.30 15.41 -10.66
N LEU A 21 -0.39 14.32 -11.00
CA LEU A 21 -1.84 14.22 -10.88
C LEU A 21 -2.32 14.26 -9.43
N LEU A 22 -1.64 13.57 -8.50
CA LEU A 22 -1.95 13.59 -7.08
C LEU A 22 -1.77 14.98 -6.47
N LYS A 23 -0.66 15.67 -6.81
CA LYS A 23 -0.42 17.07 -6.42
C LYS A 23 -1.51 18.02 -6.90
N LYS A 24 -2.02 17.82 -8.10
CA LYS A 24 -3.07 18.68 -8.68
C LYS A 24 -4.45 18.45 -8.05
N LYS A 25 -4.73 17.23 -7.56
CA LYS A 25 -6.06 16.82 -7.07
C LYS A 25 -6.27 16.99 -5.56
N LYS A 26 -5.24 17.20 -4.74
CA LYS A 26 -5.36 17.14 -3.27
C LYS A 26 -4.59 18.23 -2.53
N THR A 27 -5.13 18.63 -1.38
CA THR A 27 -4.38 19.25 -0.28
C THR A 27 -3.41 18.20 0.26
N ILE A 28 -2.12 18.36 -0.02
CA ILE A 28 -1.07 17.51 0.56
C ILE A 28 -0.74 18.09 1.92
N LEU A 29 -1.06 17.33 2.96
CA LEU A 29 -0.65 17.63 4.33
C LEU A 29 0.63 16.87 4.63
N LYS A 30 1.54 17.51 5.36
CA LYS A 30 2.66 16.84 5.99
C LYS A 30 2.16 16.02 7.17
N ILE A 31 2.93 15.02 7.57
CA ILE A 31 2.54 14.13 8.68
C ILE A 31 2.40 14.92 9.98
N GLU A 32 3.20 15.96 10.16
CA GLU A 32 3.19 16.82 11.35
C GLU A 32 1.94 17.71 11.44
N GLU A 33 1.22 17.89 10.32
CA GLU A 33 -0.04 18.64 10.28
C GLU A 33 -1.25 17.77 10.65
N LEU A 34 -1.06 16.44 10.80
CA LEU A 34 -2.12 15.52 11.18
C LEU A 34 -2.18 15.34 12.70
N PRO A 35 -3.38 15.24 13.29
CA PRO A 35 -3.53 14.88 14.70
C PRO A 35 -2.84 13.54 15.00
N GLU A 36 -2.04 13.47 16.06
CA GLU A 36 -1.31 12.25 16.42
C GLU A 36 -2.26 11.05 16.64
N ILE A 37 -3.45 11.32 17.21
CA ILE A 37 -4.50 10.31 17.40
C ILE A 37 -4.96 9.69 16.08
N TYR A 38 -5.00 10.47 15.00
CA TYR A 38 -5.37 9.96 13.67
C TYR A 38 -4.32 8.99 13.15
N ILE A 39 -3.04 9.36 13.23
CA ILE A 39 -1.93 8.49 12.81
C ILE A 39 -1.94 7.18 13.60
N LYS A 40 -2.09 7.26 14.93
CA LYS A 40 -2.16 6.08 15.81
C LYS A 40 -3.36 5.20 15.48
N ALA A 41 -4.54 5.79 15.22
CA ALA A 41 -5.74 5.04 14.89
C ALA A 41 -5.58 4.27 13.57
N VAL A 42 -5.08 4.93 12.51
CA VAL A 42 -4.84 4.29 11.22
C VAL A 42 -3.82 3.16 11.34
N ILE A 43 -2.68 3.41 11.99
CA ILE A 43 -1.67 2.36 12.20
C ILE A 43 -2.27 1.20 13.01
N SER A 44 -3.03 1.47 14.06
CA SER A 44 -3.59 0.39 14.90
C SER A 44 -4.60 -0.49 14.16
N VAL A 45 -5.39 0.08 13.25
CA VAL A 45 -6.43 -0.65 12.50
C VAL A 45 -5.88 -1.34 11.26
N GLU A 46 -5.07 -0.64 10.47
CA GLU A 46 -4.61 -1.14 9.17
C GLU A 46 -3.33 -1.97 9.27
N ASP A 47 -2.42 -1.60 10.18
CA ASP A 47 -1.07 -2.15 10.23
C ASP A 47 -0.42 -1.97 11.62
N HIS A 48 -0.94 -2.69 12.62
CA HIS A 48 -0.56 -2.51 14.03
C HIS A 48 0.94 -2.74 14.33
N ARG A 49 1.67 -3.34 13.39
CA ARG A 49 3.10 -3.64 13.46
C ARG A 49 3.92 -2.84 12.45
N PHE A 50 3.36 -1.76 11.90
CA PHE A 50 3.96 -0.92 10.86
C PHE A 50 5.45 -0.62 11.11
N TYR A 51 5.80 -0.15 12.31
CA TYR A 51 7.17 0.20 12.69
C TYR A 51 8.10 -0.99 12.99
N LYS A 52 7.58 -2.22 13.03
CA LYS A 52 8.33 -3.45 13.36
C LYS A 52 8.69 -4.27 12.12
N HIS A 53 8.24 -3.87 10.93
CA HIS A 53 8.49 -4.60 9.70
C HIS A 53 8.97 -3.67 8.57
N HIS A 54 9.56 -4.27 7.53
CA HIS A 54 10.14 -3.54 6.40
C HIS A 54 9.22 -3.52 5.16
N GLY A 55 7.92 -3.33 5.38
CA GLY A 55 6.90 -3.21 4.32
C GLY A 55 6.13 -4.50 4.00
N ILE A 56 6.59 -5.65 4.49
CA ILE A 56 5.83 -6.92 4.45
C ILE A 56 5.78 -7.49 5.87
N ASP A 57 4.58 -7.79 6.34
CA ASP A 57 4.37 -8.41 7.64
C ASP A 57 4.03 -9.90 7.51
N ILE A 58 5.05 -10.76 7.58
CA ILE A 58 4.89 -12.22 7.48
C ILE A 58 4.01 -12.77 8.61
N ILE A 59 4.06 -12.17 9.80
CA ILE A 59 3.29 -12.63 10.96
C ILE A 59 1.83 -12.25 10.78
N ALA A 60 1.53 -11.03 10.30
CA ALA A 60 0.17 -10.62 9.99
C ALA A 60 -0.43 -11.46 8.86
N ILE A 61 0.36 -11.75 7.79
CA ILE A 61 -0.06 -12.61 6.68
C ILE A 61 -0.38 -14.02 7.16
N GLY A 62 0.50 -14.63 7.96
CA GLY A 62 0.29 -16.00 8.46
C GLY A 62 -0.96 -16.09 9.35
N ARG A 63 -1.14 -15.13 10.26
CA ARG A 63 -2.31 -15.02 11.13
C ARG A 63 -3.61 -14.83 10.33
N ALA A 64 -3.62 -13.89 9.38
CA ALA A 64 -4.76 -13.65 8.50
C ALA A 64 -5.13 -14.91 7.72
N THR A 65 -4.14 -15.58 7.13
CA THR A 65 -4.34 -16.84 6.39
C THR A 65 -4.97 -17.92 7.27
N ILE A 66 -4.49 -18.10 8.51
CA ILE A 66 -5.05 -19.08 9.44
C ILE A 66 -6.50 -18.75 9.79
N ASN A 67 -6.80 -17.49 10.06
CA ASN A 67 -8.14 -17.04 10.42
C ASN A 67 -9.11 -17.12 9.25
N ASP A 68 -8.69 -16.77 8.04
CA ASP A 68 -9.49 -16.88 6.83
C ASP A 68 -9.82 -18.35 6.51
N ILE A 69 -8.86 -19.27 6.71
CA ILE A 69 -9.09 -20.71 6.54
C ILE A 69 -10.11 -21.21 7.58
N LYS A 70 -9.96 -20.82 8.86
CA LYS A 70 -10.89 -21.21 9.93
C LYS A 70 -12.30 -20.67 9.69
N ALA A 71 -12.41 -19.45 9.17
CA ALA A 71 -13.68 -18.80 8.85
C ALA A 71 -14.23 -19.20 7.48
N MET A 72 -13.48 -19.98 6.69
CA MET A 72 -13.75 -20.29 5.28
C MET A 72 -14.14 -19.07 4.43
N SER A 73 -13.60 -17.91 4.79
CA SER A 73 -13.93 -16.61 4.18
C SER A 73 -12.84 -15.59 4.49
N PHE A 74 -12.71 -14.56 3.65
CA PHE A 74 -11.78 -13.46 3.88
C PHE A 74 -12.32 -12.56 4.99
N VAL A 75 -11.90 -12.82 6.22
CA VAL A 75 -12.33 -12.10 7.42
C VAL A 75 -11.25 -11.18 7.96
N GLU A 76 -9.99 -11.38 7.55
CA GLU A 76 -8.86 -10.66 8.12
C GLU A 76 -7.94 -10.02 7.08
N GLY A 77 -7.57 -8.77 7.35
CA GLY A 77 -6.55 -8.05 6.58
C GLY A 77 -5.14 -8.47 6.98
N GLY A 78 -4.35 -8.91 5.99
CA GLY A 78 -2.90 -9.14 6.13
C GLY A 78 -2.02 -8.13 5.39
N SER A 79 -2.60 -7.11 4.74
CA SER A 79 -1.87 -6.15 3.89
C SER A 79 -1.30 -4.98 4.70
N THR A 80 -0.03 -4.63 4.47
CA THR A 80 0.62 -3.49 5.12
C THR A 80 0.25 -2.16 4.45
N ILE A 81 0.40 -1.04 5.16
CA ILE A 81 0.24 0.31 4.57
C ILE A 81 1.15 0.49 3.35
N THR A 82 2.37 -0.06 3.38
CA THR A 82 3.31 -0.03 2.25
C THR A 82 2.80 -0.79 1.03
N GLN A 83 2.19 -1.96 1.23
CA GLN A 83 1.58 -2.73 0.14
C GLN A 83 0.36 -2.02 -0.43
N GLN A 84 -0.49 -1.44 0.43
CA GLN A 84 -1.64 -0.64 -0.01
C GLN A 84 -1.19 0.57 -0.84
N LEU A 85 -0.16 1.29 -0.39
CA LEU A 85 0.44 2.39 -1.14
C LEU A 85 0.99 1.92 -2.49
N SER A 86 1.73 0.81 -2.50
CA SER A 86 2.28 0.22 -3.73
C SER A 86 1.17 -0.18 -4.70
N LYS A 87 0.10 -0.80 -4.21
CA LYS A 87 -1.09 -1.14 -5.01
C LYS A 87 -1.70 0.11 -5.64
N ASN A 88 -1.90 1.16 -4.84
CA ASN A 88 -2.47 2.42 -5.28
C ASN A 88 -1.59 3.17 -6.28
N ILE A 89 -0.27 3.02 -6.22
CA ILE A 89 0.69 3.71 -7.10
C ILE A 89 0.93 2.93 -8.39
N TYR A 90 1.09 1.62 -8.34
CA TYR A 90 1.55 0.84 -9.49
C TYR A 90 0.42 0.18 -10.29
N PHE A 91 -0.70 -0.15 -9.66
CA PHE A 91 -1.80 -0.82 -10.36
C PHE A 91 -2.92 0.18 -10.70
N THR A 92 -3.57 -0.04 -11.83
CA THR A 92 -4.89 0.55 -12.10
C THR A 92 -5.91 -0.18 -11.23
N GLN A 93 -6.95 0.52 -10.75
CA GLN A 93 -8.00 -0.12 -9.93
C GLN A 93 -8.90 -1.09 -10.72
N GLU A 94 -8.50 -1.46 -11.93
CA GLU A 94 -9.19 -2.46 -12.74
C GLU A 94 -8.94 -3.83 -12.12
N LYS A 95 -9.97 -4.43 -11.53
CA LYS A 95 -9.95 -5.86 -11.18
C LYS A 95 -9.95 -6.67 -12.47
N LYS A 96 -8.78 -7.13 -12.92
CA LYS A 96 -8.71 -8.21 -13.91
C LYS A 96 -8.87 -9.53 -13.17
N ILE A 97 -10.04 -10.14 -13.34
CA ILE A 97 -10.24 -11.55 -13.01
C ILE A 97 -9.65 -12.30 -14.21
N THR A 98 -8.42 -12.76 -14.09
CA THR A 98 -7.82 -13.68 -15.06
C THR A 98 -7.16 -14.78 -14.28
#